data_AF-A2EZI2-F1
#
_entry.id   AF-A2EZI2-F1
#
_cell.length_a   1.000
_cell.length_b   1.000
_cell.length_c   1.000
_cell.angle_alpha   90.00
_cell.angle_beta   90.00
_cell.angle_gamma   90.00
#
_symmetry.space_group_name_H-M   'P 1'
#
loop_
_entity.id
_entity.type
_entity.pdbx_description
1 polymer ?
#
loop_
_entity_poly.entity_id
_entity_poly.type
_entity_poly.pdbx_seq_one_letter_code
_entity_poly.pdbx_strand_id
1 'polypeptide(L)'
;MNEDDSDYNVYLRYKKKKRYNRRKTDKNKQEKVIYQGDESFMNVVHPLEQYCSSEWKKSSPLQMAIMDCIIKKGGSASEKDILDYIREKWDIINKYSKRGSLIELNLRVVRLNCAVKKRGRHLFVHDPNSIDHWMLNTKLRKNSKYANNRANTNQNFEGNNEIIEKKEEIETDSSEHSEESSDLFETIILRFLTDNLLPHTFNEICEQMLQYKNNPGLFSKLPHERRVKAILISFRCNKIITCDTQSKTWILNDI
;
A
#
# COMPACT_ATOMS: atom_id res chain seq x y z
N MET A 1 2.64 -51.51 17.07
CA MET A 1 1.98 -50.48 16.25
C MET A 1 2.92 -49.30 16.22
N ASN A 2 3.51 -48.99 15.06
CA ASN A 2 4.59 -48.02 14.92
C ASN A 2 3.99 -46.66 14.53
N GLU A 3 3.96 -45.72 15.47
CA GLU A 3 3.41 -44.37 15.27
C GLU A 3 4.37 -43.42 14.50
N ASP A 4 5.62 -43.85 14.25
CA ASP A 4 6.65 -43.01 13.64
C ASP A 4 6.57 -42.87 12.10
N ASP A 5 5.73 -43.64 11.40
CA ASP A 5 5.59 -43.57 9.93
C ASP A 5 4.63 -42.46 9.45
N SER A 6 3.91 -41.80 10.38
CA SER A 6 2.91 -40.79 10.06
C SER A 6 3.53 -39.45 9.65
N ASP A 7 4.52 -38.95 10.42
CA ASP A 7 5.08 -37.61 10.24
C ASP A 7 5.95 -37.48 8.99
N TYR A 8 6.65 -38.55 8.61
CA TYR A 8 7.47 -38.56 7.40
C TYR A 8 6.63 -38.41 6.12
N ASN A 9 5.45 -39.03 6.09
CA ASN A 9 4.52 -38.94 4.96
C ASN A 9 3.87 -37.54 4.86
N VAL A 10 3.56 -36.90 5.99
CA VAL A 10 3.07 -35.52 6.02
C VAL A 10 4.13 -34.55 5.48
N TYR A 11 5.39 -34.72 5.90
CA TYR A 11 6.51 -33.93 5.44
C TYR A 11 6.76 -34.07 3.93
N LEU A 12 6.70 -35.29 3.38
CA LEU A 12 6.85 -35.54 1.95
C LEU A 12 5.70 -34.94 1.12
N ARG A 13 4.45 -35.01 1.60
CA ARG A 13 3.31 -34.33 0.96
C ARG A 13 3.50 -32.82 0.96
N TYR A 14 3.99 -32.24 2.05
CA TYR A 14 4.28 -30.80 2.14
C TYR A 14 5.39 -30.37 1.15
N LYS A 15 6.50 -31.13 1.05
CA LYS A 15 7.57 -30.88 0.08
C LYS A 15 7.10 -30.99 -1.37
N LYS A 16 6.27 -31.99 -1.71
CA LYS A 16 5.68 -32.15 -3.06
C LYS A 16 4.75 -30.99 -3.42
N LYS A 17 3.88 -30.54 -2.49
CA LYS A 17 2.99 -29.39 -2.70
C LYS A 17 3.76 -28.09 -2.91
N LYS A 18 4.85 -27.88 -2.16
CA LYS A 18 5.74 -26.71 -2.31
C LYS A 18 6.48 -26.69 -3.66
N ARG A 19 6.92 -27.85 -4.17
CA ARG A 19 7.53 -27.98 -5.51
C ARG A 19 6.52 -27.77 -6.65
N TYR A 20 5.29 -28.28 -6.51
CA TYR A 20 4.22 -28.07 -7.50
C TYR A 20 3.84 -26.58 -7.61
N ASN A 21 3.69 -25.89 -6.48
CA ASN A 21 3.39 -24.45 -6.48
C ASN A 21 4.53 -23.62 -7.09
N ARG A 22 5.81 -23.97 -6.87
CA ARG A 22 6.95 -23.32 -7.57
C ARG A 22 6.91 -23.52 -9.09
N ARG A 23 6.63 -24.75 -9.57
CA ARG A 23 6.54 -25.02 -11.01
C ARG A 23 5.33 -24.34 -11.67
N LYS A 24 4.22 -24.15 -10.93
CA LYS A 24 3.03 -23.44 -11.41
C LYS A 24 3.25 -21.92 -11.46
N THR A 25 4.04 -21.35 -10.54
CA THR A 25 4.45 -19.93 -10.62
C THR A 25 5.43 -19.67 -11.76
N ASP A 26 6.31 -20.62 -12.08
CA ASP A 26 7.29 -20.45 -13.18
C ASP A 26 6.63 -20.58 -14.56
N LYS A 27 5.63 -21.47 -14.72
CA LYS A 27 4.88 -21.61 -15.99
C LYS A 27 3.93 -20.45 -16.29
N ASN A 28 3.42 -19.73 -15.28
CA ASN A 28 2.60 -18.53 -15.48
C ASN A 28 3.42 -17.24 -15.70
N LYS A 29 4.75 -17.32 -15.67
CA LYS A 29 5.67 -16.19 -15.86
C LYS A 29 6.22 -16.02 -17.27
N GLN A 30 5.79 -16.83 -18.24
CA GLN A 30 5.92 -16.43 -19.65
C GLN A 30 4.90 -15.31 -19.90
N GLU A 31 5.26 -14.09 -19.46
CA GLU A 31 4.57 -12.88 -19.83
C GLU A 31 4.46 -12.88 -21.36
N LYS A 32 3.23 -12.81 -21.88
CA LYS A 32 3.00 -12.64 -23.31
C LYS A 32 3.74 -11.37 -23.70
N VAL A 33 4.82 -11.50 -24.45
CA VAL A 33 5.50 -10.38 -25.09
C VAL A 33 4.50 -9.82 -26.10
N ILE A 34 3.90 -8.67 -25.76
CA ILE A 34 2.86 -8.04 -26.59
C ILE A 34 3.52 -7.12 -27.62
N TYR A 35 4.56 -6.40 -27.20
CA TYR A 35 5.27 -5.42 -28.03
C TYR A 35 6.60 -5.96 -28.52
N GLN A 36 7.01 -5.61 -29.74
CA GLN A 36 8.26 -6.05 -30.37
C GLN A 36 9.04 -4.85 -30.94
N GLY A 37 10.30 -5.06 -31.31
CA GLY A 37 11.16 -4.00 -31.87
C GLY A 37 11.40 -2.85 -30.90
N ASP A 38 11.26 -1.62 -31.39
CA ASP A 38 11.46 -0.40 -30.59
C ASP A 38 10.43 -0.23 -29.47
N GLU A 39 9.26 -0.85 -29.58
CA GLU A 39 8.22 -0.80 -28.55
C GLU A 39 8.45 -1.84 -27.44
N SER A 40 9.49 -2.67 -27.53
CA SER A 40 9.76 -3.76 -26.59
C SER A 40 9.87 -3.30 -25.12
N PHE A 41 10.29 -2.05 -24.87
CA PHE A 41 10.35 -1.47 -23.52
C PHE A 41 8.97 -1.40 -22.85
N MET A 42 7.88 -1.39 -23.62
CA MET A 42 6.49 -1.44 -23.12
C MET A 42 6.12 -2.79 -22.51
N ASN A 43 6.98 -3.80 -22.58
CA ASN A 43 6.81 -5.05 -21.84
C ASN A 43 7.53 -5.04 -20.48
N VAL A 44 8.31 -3.99 -20.15
CA VAL A 44 9.10 -3.98 -18.92
C VAL A 44 8.19 -3.82 -17.69
N VAL A 45 8.27 -4.79 -16.79
CA VAL A 45 7.52 -4.81 -15.53
C VAL A 45 8.46 -4.56 -14.36
N HIS A 46 8.10 -3.61 -13.50
CA HIS A 46 8.90 -3.31 -12.31
C HIS A 46 9.00 -4.56 -11.41
N PRO A 47 10.15 -4.86 -10.78
CA PRO A 47 10.27 -6.00 -9.87
C PRO A 47 9.18 -6.02 -8.79
N LEU A 48 8.85 -4.87 -8.18
CA LEU A 48 7.76 -4.77 -7.20
C LEU A 48 6.35 -5.08 -7.76
N GLU A 49 6.13 -4.91 -9.06
CA GLU A 49 4.87 -5.24 -9.72
C GLU A 49 4.73 -6.75 -9.94
N GLN A 50 5.84 -7.46 -10.20
CA GLN A 50 5.82 -8.91 -10.44
C GLN A 50 5.33 -9.73 -9.23
N TYR A 51 5.53 -9.22 -8.01
CA TYR A 51 5.20 -9.95 -6.78
C TYR A 51 3.83 -9.62 -6.21
N CYS A 52 3.14 -8.62 -6.75
CA CYS A 52 1.88 -8.16 -6.18
C CYS A 52 0.68 -8.54 -7.04
N SER A 53 -0.40 -8.91 -6.34
CA SER A 53 -1.67 -9.35 -6.93
C SER A 53 -2.20 -8.37 -7.97
N SER A 54 -3.07 -8.87 -8.85
CA SER A 54 -3.67 -8.25 -10.06
C SER A 54 -4.27 -6.83 -9.92
N GLU A 55 -4.29 -6.26 -8.72
CA GLU A 55 -4.78 -4.92 -8.41
C GLU A 55 -3.73 -3.80 -8.63
N TRP A 56 -2.50 -4.13 -9.02
CA TRP A 56 -1.47 -3.12 -9.23
C TRP A 56 -1.63 -2.44 -10.58
N LYS A 57 -2.05 -1.16 -10.57
CA LYS A 57 -2.10 -0.31 -11.78
C LYS A 57 -0.73 -0.34 -12.46
N LYS A 58 -0.63 -0.81 -13.71
CA LYS A 58 0.62 -0.87 -14.47
C LYS A 58 1.37 0.47 -14.47
N SER A 59 2.71 0.40 -14.50
CA SER A 59 3.57 1.58 -14.70
C SER A 59 3.17 2.37 -15.95
N SER A 60 3.36 3.69 -15.93
CA SER A 60 3.11 4.52 -17.11
C SER A 60 4.13 4.22 -18.22
N PRO A 61 3.84 4.52 -19.50
CA PRO A 61 4.81 4.33 -20.59
C PRO A 61 6.15 5.01 -20.31
N LEU A 62 6.11 6.22 -19.74
CA LEU A 62 7.30 6.96 -19.32
C LEU A 62 8.09 6.23 -18.22
N GLN A 63 7.41 5.67 -17.21
CA GLN A 63 8.06 4.87 -16.17
C GLN A 63 8.65 3.58 -16.75
N MET A 64 7.99 2.95 -17.73
CA MET A 64 8.51 1.77 -18.42
C MET A 64 9.79 2.07 -19.20
N ALA A 65 9.85 3.22 -19.89
CA ALA A 65 11.06 3.69 -20.55
C ALA A 65 12.21 3.94 -19.56
N ILE A 66 11.94 4.57 -18.41
CA ILE A 66 12.95 4.76 -17.35
C ILE A 66 13.48 3.40 -16.85
N MET A 67 12.59 2.44 -16.59
CA MET A 67 13.00 1.11 -16.14
C MET A 67 13.86 0.39 -17.18
N ASP A 68 13.47 0.43 -18.44
CA ASP A 68 14.20 -0.20 -19.54
C ASP A 68 15.60 0.42 -19.71
N CYS A 69 15.71 1.75 -19.61
CA CYS A 69 17.00 2.46 -19.62
C CYS A 69 17.94 1.94 -18.53
N ILE A 70 17.45 1.88 -17.29
CA ILE A 70 18.22 1.40 -16.13
C ILE A 70 18.66 -0.06 -16.34
N ILE A 71 17.77 -0.92 -16.87
CA ILE A 71 18.09 -2.32 -17.16
C ILE A 71 19.17 -2.43 -18.23
N LYS A 72 19.06 -1.68 -19.34
CA LYS A 72 20.04 -1.68 -20.44
C LYS A 72 21.41 -1.15 -20.03
N LYS A 73 21.47 -0.24 -19.06
CA LYS A 73 22.72 0.29 -18.49
C LYS A 73 23.32 -0.58 -17.38
N GLY A 74 22.79 -1.79 -17.14
CA GLY A 74 23.35 -2.75 -16.19
C GLY A 74 22.83 -2.60 -14.75
N GLY A 75 21.71 -1.91 -14.55
CA GLY A 75 21.02 -1.82 -13.26
C GLY A 75 21.07 -0.45 -12.58
N SER A 76 21.87 0.48 -13.09
CA SER A 76 21.85 1.90 -12.71
C SER A 76 22.07 2.80 -13.93
N ALA A 77 21.49 4.01 -13.92
CA ALA A 77 21.64 4.97 -15.01
C ALA A 77 21.65 6.41 -14.47
N SER A 78 22.46 7.28 -15.09
CA SER A 78 22.49 8.71 -14.75
C SER A 78 21.21 9.41 -15.21
N GLU A 79 20.88 10.56 -14.61
CA GLU A 79 19.70 11.33 -15.04
C GLU A 79 19.77 11.78 -16.50
N LYS A 80 20.99 12.04 -17.01
CA LYS A 80 21.22 12.42 -18.41
C LYS A 80 20.95 11.25 -19.36
N ASP A 81 21.48 10.07 -19.04
CA ASP A 81 21.21 8.84 -19.82
C ASP A 81 19.70 8.55 -19.90
N ILE A 82 19.01 8.71 -18.77
CA ILE A 82 17.55 8.51 -18.70
C ILE A 82 16.83 9.53 -19.58
N LEU A 83 17.20 10.81 -19.51
CA LEU A 83 16.58 11.87 -20.32
C LEU A 83 16.78 11.63 -21.82
N ASP A 84 18.00 11.30 -22.23
CA ASP A 84 18.32 11.05 -23.64
C ASP A 84 17.58 9.82 -24.17
N TYR A 85 17.49 8.76 -23.36
CA TYR A 85 16.71 7.57 -23.71
C TYR A 85 15.21 7.85 -23.86
N ILE A 86 14.64 8.66 -22.96
CA ILE A 86 13.22 9.05 -23.04
C ILE A 86 12.97 9.89 -24.29
N ARG A 87 13.89 10.79 -24.66
CA ARG A 87 13.79 11.59 -25.88
C ARG A 87 13.79 10.70 -27.13
N GLU A 88 14.67 9.70 -27.17
CA GLU A 88 14.72 8.71 -28.25
C GLU A 88 13.38 7.95 -28.39
N LYS A 89 12.76 7.57 -27.27
CA LYS A 89 11.50 6.80 -27.27
C LYS A 89 10.24 7.67 -27.18
N TRP A 90 10.35 8.99 -27.35
CA TRP A 90 9.26 9.91 -27.00
C TRP A 90 7.99 9.72 -27.83
N ASP A 91 8.13 9.46 -29.13
CA ASP A 91 6.98 9.25 -30.02
C ASP A 91 6.15 8.03 -29.58
N ILE A 92 6.82 6.95 -29.18
CA ILE A 92 6.18 5.73 -28.66
C ILE A 92 5.54 6.03 -27.31
N ILE A 93 6.25 6.71 -26.41
CA ILE A 93 5.71 7.09 -25.09
C ILE A 93 4.43 7.91 -25.24
N ASN A 94 4.40 8.88 -26.17
CA ASN A 94 3.24 9.71 -26.45
C ASN A 94 2.09 8.91 -27.06
N LYS A 95 2.35 8.02 -28.02
CA LYS A 95 1.36 7.11 -28.62
C LYS A 95 0.58 6.31 -27.57
N TYR A 96 1.24 5.86 -26.51
CA TYR A 96 0.62 5.04 -25.45
C TYR A 96 0.22 5.82 -24.19
N SER A 97 0.49 7.13 -24.12
CA SER A 97 0.11 7.96 -22.98
C SER A 97 -1.32 8.47 -23.15
N LYS A 98 -2.18 8.22 -22.13
CA LYS A 98 -3.61 8.62 -22.17
C LYS A 98 -3.84 10.13 -22.36
N ARG A 99 -2.88 10.93 -21.93
CA ARG A 99 -2.86 12.38 -22.09
C ARG A 99 -1.56 12.68 -22.81
N GLY A 100 -1.61 12.78 -24.14
CA GLY A 100 -0.46 13.19 -24.94
C GLY A 100 0.14 14.43 -24.30
N SER A 101 1.43 14.36 -23.93
CA SER A 101 2.06 15.45 -23.20
C SER A 101 2.71 16.37 -24.22
N LEU A 102 2.19 17.59 -24.34
CA LEU A 102 2.84 18.67 -25.09
C LEU A 102 4.04 19.26 -24.33
N ILE A 103 4.32 18.75 -23.13
CA ILE A 103 5.37 19.25 -22.25
C ILE A 103 6.73 18.79 -22.76
N GLU A 104 7.64 19.74 -22.91
CA GLU A 104 9.04 19.47 -23.23
C GLU A 104 9.70 18.61 -22.15
N LEU A 105 10.35 17.54 -22.57
CA LEU A 105 11.08 16.64 -21.70
C LEU A 105 12.34 17.31 -21.15
N ASN A 106 12.39 17.45 -19.83
CA ASN A 106 13.54 17.97 -19.10
C ASN A 106 13.85 17.12 -17.86
N LEU A 107 14.99 17.38 -17.22
CA LEU A 107 15.43 16.65 -16.03
C LEU A 107 14.43 16.72 -14.86
N ARG A 108 13.65 17.79 -14.75
CA ARG A 108 12.61 17.91 -13.72
C ARG A 108 11.53 16.84 -13.90
N VAL A 109 11.09 16.58 -15.13
CA VAL A 109 10.11 15.52 -15.42
C VAL A 109 10.66 14.15 -15.06
N VAL A 110 11.94 13.88 -15.36
CA VAL A 110 12.62 12.63 -14.98
C VAL A 110 12.62 12.47 -13.46
N ARG A 111 13.11 13.47 -12.72
CA ARG A 111 13.17 13.46 -11.25
C ARG A 111 11.80 13.26 -10.60
N LEU A 112 10.77 13.95 -11.11
CA LEU A 112 9.40 13.77 -10.62
C LEU A 112 8.92 12.33 -10.79
N ASN A 113 9.16 11.71 -11.95
CA ASN A 113 8.80 10.31 -12.19
C ASN A 113 9.61 9.34 -11.34
N CYS A 114 10.92 9.58 -11.16
CA CYS A 114 11.77 8.78 -10.29
C CYS A 114 11.34 8.84 -8.82
N ALA A 115 10.87 10.01 -8.37
CA ALA A 115 10.38 10.22 -7.00
C ALA A 115 8.99 9.59 -6.73
N VAL A 116 8.24 9.19 -7.77
CA VAL A 116 6.89 8.64 -7.60
C VAL A 116 6.91 7.42 -6.68
N LYS A 117 6.02 7.46 -5.69
CA LYS A 117 5.72 6.32 -4.83
C LYS A 117 4.50 5.57 -5.37
N LYS A 118 4.58 4.25 -5.39
CA LYS A 118 3.47 3.35 -5.62
C LYS A 118 3.17 2.59 -4.34
N ARG A 119 1.96 2.78 -3.79
CA ARG A 119 1.53 2.21 -2.48
C ARG A 119 2.55 2.47 -1.36
N GLY A 120 3.06 3.71 -1.30
CA GLY A 120 4.02 4.15 -0.29
C GLY A 120 5.47 3.69 -0.51
N ARG A 121 5.79 3.03 -1.63
CA ARG A 121 7.16 2.64 -1.97
C ARG A 121 7.66 3.36 -3.21
N HIS A 122 8.90 3.83 -3.17
CA HIS A 122 9.57 4.33 -4.35
C HIS A 122 9.81 3.19 -5.34
N LEU A 123 9.52 3.43 -6.61
CA LEU A 123 9.91 2.52 -7.69
C LEU A 123 11.41 2.65 -7.97
N PHE A 124 11.94 3.87 -7.90
CA PHE A 124 13.34 4.17 -8.17
C PHE A 124 14.03 4.66 -6.90
N VAL A 125 15.29 4.29 -6.71
CA VAL A 125 16.13 4.72 -5.58
C VAL A 125 17.48 5.14 -6.11
N HIS A 126 18.19 6.02 -5.39
CA HIS A 126 19.56 6.38 -5.75
C HIS A 126 20.50 5.18 -5.59
N ASP A 127 21.47 5.09 -6.50
CA ASP A 127 22.56 4.12 -6.39
C ASP A 127 23.41 4.47 -5.15
N PRO A 128 23.66 3.53 -4.22
CA PRO A 128 24.51 3.81 -3.07
C PRO A 128 25.96 4.18 -3.45
N ASN A 129 26.40 3.79 -4.65
CA ASN A 129 27.75 4.09 -5.13
C ASN A 129 27.82 5.40 -5.93
N SER A 130 26.67 5.94 -6.36
CA SER A 130 26.64 7.16 -7.17
C SER A 130 25.33 7.94 -6.96
N ILE A 131 25.47 9.14 -6.40
CA ILE A 131 24.35 10.01 -6.03
C ILE A 131 23.52 10.39 -7.26
N ASP A 132 24.16 10.58 -8.42
CA ASP A 132 23.50 11.02 -9.65
C ASP A 132 22.87 9.88 -10.47
N HIS A 133 22.95 8.64 -9.97
CA HIS A 133 22.41 7.47 -10.64
C HIS A 133 21.15 6.96 -9.94
N TRP A 134 20.22 6.50 -10.76
CA TRP A 134 18.98 5.87 -10.32
C TRP A 134 19.03 4.37 -10.58
N MET A 135 18.46 3.60 -9.64
CA MET A 135 18.32 2.15 -9.69
C MET A 135 16.87 1.74 -9.47
N LEU A 136 16.52 0.51 -9.87
CA LEU A 136 15.23 -0.09 -9.54
C LEU A 136 15.19 -0.54 -8.07
N ASN A 137 14.08 -0.23 -7.39
CA ASN A 137 13.88 -0.68 -6.03
C ASN A 137 13.44 -2.15 -6.00
N THR A 138 14.40 -3.05 -5.76
CA THR A 138 14.16 -4.50 -5.66
C THR A 138 13.86 -4.95 -4.23
N LYS A 139 13.93 -4.06 -3.23
CA LYS A 139 13.72 -4.41 -1.82
C LYS A 139 12.23 -4.72 -1.58
N LEU A 140 11.89 -6.00 -1.58
CA LEU A 140 10.59 -6.47 -1.10
C LEU A 140 10.41 -6.06 0.37
N ARG A 141 9.21 -5.59 0.75
CA ARG A 141 8.86 -5.56 2.20
C ARG A 141 9.09 -6.98 2.67
N LYS A 142 10.04 -7.16 3.58
CA LYS A 142 9.79 -8.09 4.68
C LYS A 142 8.49 -7.57 5.28
N ASN A 143 7.43 -8.38 5.30
CA ASN A 143 6.15 -8.01 5.88
C ASN A 143 6.37 -7.72 7.38
N SER A 144 6.87 -6.52 7.68
CA SER A 144 6.87 -5.97 9.02
C SER A 144 5.40 -5.77 9.32
N LYS A 145 4.87 -6.66 10.16
CA LYS A 145 3.50 -6.61 10.68
C LYS A 145 3.18 -5.29 11.40
N TYR A 146 4.14 -4.35 11.52
CA TYR A 146 4.08 -3.15 12.33
C TYR A 146 4.30 -1.82 11.59
N ALA A 147 4.56 -1.83 10.27
CA ALA A 147 5.02 -0.63 9.55
C ALA A 147 3.90 0.30 9.02
N ASN A 148 2.75 0.41 9.70
CA ASN A 148 1.64 1.28 9.28
C ASN A 148 1.46 2.57 10.10
N ASN A 149 2.32 2.87 11.09
CA ASN A 149 2.08 4.02 11.98
C ASN A 149 2.95 5.28 11.75
N ARG A 150 3.84 5.35 10.75
CA ARG A 150 4.81 6.47 10.66
C ARG A 150 5.11 7.01 9.26
N ALA A 151 4.10 7.25 8.42
CA ALA A 151 4.30 8.00 7.18
C ALA A 151 3.27 9.14 7.05
N ASN A 152 3.36 10.12 7.95
CA ASN A 152 2.90 11.49 7.75
C ASN A 152 3.52 12.38 8.84
N THR A 153 4.84 12.58 8.75
CA THR A 153 5.49 13.74 9.35
C THR A 153 5.92 14.60 8.16
N ASN A 154 5.08 15.57 7.83
CA ASN A 154 5.47 16.64 6.91
C ASN A 154 6.61 17.41 7.57
N GLN A 155 7.72 17.52 6.84
CA GLN A 155 8.72 18.56 7.07
C GLN A 155 8.04 19.91 6.84
N ASN A 156 7.84 20.67 7.92
CA ASN A 156 7.69 22.12 7.92
C ASN A 156 8.59 22.65 9.06
N PHE A 157 9.84 22.99 8.70
CA PHE A 157 10.58 24.13 9.28
C PHE A 157 9.89 25.39 8.70
N GLU A 158 9.61 26.53 9.36
CA GLU A 158 10.10 27.23 10.55
C GLU A 158 9.02 28.31 10.88
N GLY A 159 8.85 28.71 12.15
CA GLY A 159 8.02 29.89 12.47
C GLY A 159 7.46 29.99 13.91
N ASN A 160 8.34 30.31 14.85
CA ASN A 160 8.22 30.91 16.20
C ASN A 160 6.87 31.25 16.88
N ASN A 161 6.82 30.83 18.16
CA ASN A 161 6.49 31.52 19.44
C ASN A 161 5.08 32.07 19.79
N GLU A 162 4.62 31.62 20.98
CA GLU A 162 4.00 32.32 22.16
C GLU A 162 3.02 31.34 22.86
N ILE A 163 3.42 30.54 23.87
CA ILE A 163 3.52 30.74 25.34
C ILE A 163 2.30 31.43 26.04
N ILE A 164 1.84 30.81 27.15
CA ILE A 164 1.11 31.32 28.35
C ILE A 164 -0.44 31.29 28.27
N GLU A 165 -1.26 30.82 29.23
CA GLU A 165 -1.15 30.14 30.55
C GLU A 165 -2.53 29.53 30.95
N LYS A 166 -2.48 28.54 31.87
CA LYS A 166 -3.35 28.21 33.06
C LYS A 166 -4.78 28.80 33.13
N LYS A 167 -5.82 28.17 33.70
CA LYS A 167 -6.05 27.30 34.89
C LYS A 167 -7.56 26.90 34.79
N GLU A 168 -8.09 25.79 35.29
CA GLU A 168 -8.52 25.57 36.68
C GLU A 168 -8.92 24.10 36.89
N GLU A 169 -8.73 23.68 38.14
CA GLU A 169 -9.01 22.38 38.73
C GLU A 169 -10.52 22.18 38.96
N ILE A 170 -11.03 20.98 38.69
CA ILE A 170 -12.22 20.45 39.35
C ILE A 170 -11.87 19.03 39.80
N GLU A 171 -11.71 18.89 41.12
CA GLU A 171 -11.67 17.62 41.82
C GLU A 171 -13.05 16.96 41.71
N THR A 172 -13.11 15.75 41.17
CA THR A 172 -14.28 14.88 41.38
C THR A 172 -13.80 13.45 41.60
N ASP A 173 -13.81 13.12 42.88
CA ASP A 173 -14.25 11.87 43.50
C ASP A 173 -13.82 10.54 42.86
N SER A 174 -12.95 9.87 43.60
CA SER A 174 -12.41 8.54 43.41
C SER A 174 -13.50 7.46 43.35
N SER A 175 -13.87 7.09 42.12
CA SER A 175 -14.53 5.81 41.83
C SER A 175 -13.45 4.76 41.53
N GLU A 176 -13.41 3.70 42.34
CA GLU A 176 -12.63 2.49 42.12
C GLU A 176 -13.01 1.86 40.77
N HIS A 177 -12.32 2.25 39.70
CA HIS A 177 -12.41 1.60 38.42
C HIS A 177 -11.54 0.35 38.44
N SER A 178 -12.21 -0.81 38.48
CA SER A 178 -11.67 -2.06 37.99
C SER A 178 -10.90 -1.79 36.69
N GLU A 179 -9.69 -2.35 36.57
CA GLU A 179 -8.88 -2.34 35.35
C GLU A 179 -9.59 -3.11 34.22
N GLU A 180 -10.72 -2.58 33.73
CA GLU A 180 -11.35 -3.05 32.51
C GLU A 180 -10.39 -2.69 31.37
N SER A 181 -9.79 -3.71 30.79
CA SER A 181 -8.96 -3.60 29.60
C SER A 181 -9.70 -2.76 28.57
N SER A 182 -9.23 -1.53 28.35
CA SER A 182 -9.89 -0.62 27.42
C SER A 182 -9.81 -1.19 26.01
N ASP A 183 -10.91 -1.71 25.51
CA ASP A 183 -11.00 -2.25 24.16
C ASP A 183 -10.59 -1.18 23.13
N LEU A 184 -9.84 -1.61 22.11
CA LEU A 184 -9.49 -0.76 20.97
C LEU A 184 -10.75 -0.39 20.19
N PHE A 185 -10.83 0.87 19.74
CA PHE A 185 -12.01 1.40 19.06
C PHE A 185 -12.43 0.60 17.83
N GLU A 186 -11.48 0.12 17.01
CA GLU A 186 -11.79 -0.75 15.87
C GLU A 186 -12.37 -2.11 16.30
N THR A 187 -11.92 -2.67 17.42
CA THR A 187 -12.45 -3.93 17.96
C THR A 187 -13.89 -3.75 18.42
N ILE A 188 -14.22 -2.59 19.02
CA ILE A 188 -15.59 -2.26 19.44
C ILE A 188 -16.52 -2.15 18.22
N ILE A 189 -16.08 -1.50 17.13
CA ILE A 189 -16.86 -1.43 15.88
C ILE A 189 -17.09 -2.83 15.30
N LEU A 190 -16.04 -3.66 15.27
CA LEU A 190 -16.16 -5.01 14.75
C LEU A 190 -17.10 -5.87 15.61
N ARG A 191 -16.99 -5.78 16.94
CA ARG A 191 -17.88 -6.44 17.89
C ARG A 191 -19.33 -5.99 17.67
N PHE A 192 -19.58 -4.69 17.54
CA PHE A 192 -20.91 -4.17 17.23
C PHE A 192 -21.52 -4.79 15.96
N LEU A 193 -20.74 -4.90 14.87
CA LEU A 193 -21.19 -5.54 13.63
C LEU A 193 -21.31 -7.07 13.72
N THR A 194 -20.62 -7.69 14.68
CA THR A 194 -20.69 -9.14 14.94
C THR A 194 -21.92 -9.49 15.76
N ASP A 195 -22.20 -8.68 16.78
CA ASP A 195 -23.36 -8.83 17.67
C ASP A 195 -24.66 -8.46 16.94
N ASN A 196 -24.58 -7.58 15.94
CA ASN A 196 -25.71 -7.16 15.12
C ASN A 196 -25.51 -7.57 13.66
N LEU A 197 -26.06 -8.74 13.29
CA LEU A 197 -25.97 -9.30 11.94
C LEU A 197 -26.80 -8.53 10.89
N LEU A 198 -27.60 -7.54 11.31
CA LEU A 198 -28.43 -6.76 10.41
C LEU A 198 -27.58 -5.70 9.67
N PRO A 199 -27.96 -5.31 8.44
CA PRO A 199 -27.30 -4.23 7.72
C PRO A 199 -27.47 -2.90 8.45
N HIS A 200 -26.37 -2.19 8.68
CA HIS A 200 -26.38 -0.89 9.36
C HIS A 200 -25.95 0.24 8.43
N THR A 201 -26.65 1.37 8.51
CA THR A 201 -26.22 2.58 7.79
C THR A 201 -24.98 3.19 8.47
N PHE A 202 -24.21 3.98 7.71
CA PHE A 202 -23.04 4.67 8.27
C PHE A 202 -23.38 5.57 9.48
N ASN A 203 -24.55 6.22 9.45
CA ASN A 203 -24.98 7.13 10.51
C ASN A 203 -25.33 6.36 11.78
N GLU A 204 -26.05 5.24 11.67
CA GLU A 204 -26.35 4.36 12.81
C GLU A 204 -25.08 3.88 13.51
N ILE A 205 -24.07 3.46 12.73
CA ILE A 205 -22.79 3.04 13.30
C ILE A 205 -22.11 4.23 14.02
N CYS A 206 -22.14 5.43 13.45
CA CYS A 206 -21.54 6.61 14.08
C CYS A 206 -22.23 6.97 15.41
N GLU A 207 -23.56 6.92 15.45
CA GLU A 207 -24.36 7.18 16.66
C GLU A 207 -24.04 6.17 17.76
N GLN A 208 -24.05 4.87 17.43
CA GLN A 208 -23.74 3.81 18.39
C GLN A 208 -22.31 3.88 18.93
N MET A 209 -21.37 4.36 18.12
CA MET A 209 -19.96 4.47 18.49
C MET A 209 -19.61 5.78 19.21
N LEU A 210 -20.54 6.72 19.34
CA LEU A 210 -20.27 8.06 19.89
C LEU A 210 -19.74 8.01 21.33
N GLN A 211 -20.24 7.07 22.14
CA GLN A 211 -19.81 6.83 23.52
C GLN A 211 -18.34 6.36 23.62
N TYR A 212 -17.81 5.74 22.56
CA TYR A 212 -16.45 5.22 22.51
C TYR A 212 -15.49 6.15 21.75
N LYS A 213 -15.90 7.39 21.40
CA LYS A 213 -15.13 8.30 20.53
C LYS A 213 -13.69 8.55 21.00
N ASN A 214 -13.47 8.51 22.32
CA ASN A 214 -12.18 8.77 22.97
C ASN A 214 -11.34 7.50 23.16
N ASN A 215 -11.86 6.31 22.87
CA ASN A 215 -11.09 5.06 23.05
C ASN A 215 -9.85 5.06 22.14
N PRO A 216 -8.73 4.48 22.61
CA PRO A 216 -7.53 4.32 21.78
C PRO A 216 -7.80 3.40 20.59
N GLY A 217 -7.00 3.51 19.53
CA GLY A 217 -7.14 2.65 18.35
C GLY A 217 -6.71 3.31 17.05
N LEU A 218 -7.11 2.70 15.93
CA LEU A 218 -6.81 3.19 14.59
C LEU A 218 -7.42 4.58 14.34
N PHE A 219 -6.66 5.41 13.62
CA PHE A 219 -7.06 6.73 13.14
C PHE A 219 -7.53 7.72 14.25
N SER A 220 -6.98 7.60 15.47
CA SER A 220 -7.33 8.45 16.62
C SER A 220 -7.20 9.97 16.41
N LYS A 221 -6.44 10.42 15.41
CA LYS A 221 -6.29 11.84 15.05
C LYS A 221 -7.41 12.40 14.17
N LEU A 222 -8.31 11.55 13.67
CA LEU A 222 -9.42 11.98 12.81
C LEU A 222 -10.66 12.33 13.66
N PRO A 223 -11.49 13.28 13.21
CA PRO A 223 -12.83 13.48 13.77
C PRO A 223 -13.65 12.18 13.75
N HIS A 224 -14.51 11.98 14.76
CA HIS A 224 -15.26 10.74 15.01
C HIS A 224 -15.83 10.06 13.75
N GLU A 225 -16.64 10.77 12.97
CA GLU A 225 -17.23 10.23 11.74
C GLU A 225 -16.17 9.78 10.72
N ARG A 226 -15.13 10.60 10.53
CA ARG A 226 -14.02 10.26 9.62
C ARG A 226 -13.23 9.05 10.13
N ARG A 227 -13.09 8.91 11.45
CA ARG A 227 -12.47 7.77 12.12
C ARG A 227 -13.28 6.49 11.87
N VAL A 228 -14.58 6.50 12.13
CA VAL A 228 -15.49 5.36 11.85
C VAL A 228 -15.43 4.99 10.36
N LYS A 229 -15.54 5.97 9.46
CA LYS A 229 -15.48 5.73 8.01
C LYS A 229 -14.17 5.09 7.56
N ALA A 230 -13.03 5.56 8.08
CA ALA A 230 -11.72 5.00 7.76
C ALA A 230 -11.59 3.54 8.22
N ILE A 231 -12.15 3.21 9.39
CA ILE A 231 -12.16 1.84 9.92
C ILE A 231 -13.02 0.93 9.05
N LEU A 232 -14.25 1.34 8.69
CA LEU A 232 -15.12 0.56 7.81
C LEU A 232 -14.48 0.30 6.44
N ILE A 233 -13.81 1.30 5.85
CA ILE A 233 -13.05 1.12 4.60
C ILE A 233 -11.91 0.11 4.79
N SER A 234 -11.18 0.17 5.91
CA SER A 234 -10.13 -0.78 6.24
C SER A 234 -10.66 -2.21 6.34
N PHE A 235 -11.78 -2.42 7.04
CA PHE A 235 -12.45 -3.73 7.13
C PHE A 235 -12.91 -4.25 5.77
N ARG A 236 -13.47 -3.39 4.92
CA ARG A 236 -13.85 -3.74 3.55
C ARG A 236 -12.65 -4.15 2.69
N CYS A 237 -11.54 -3.41 2.77
CA CYS A 237 -10.31 -3.77 2.05
C CYS A 237 -9.75 -5.13 2.49
N ASN A 238 -9.96 -5.50 3.76
CA ASN A 238 -9.58 -6.80 4.31
C ASN A 238 -10.64 -7.89 4.11
N LYS A 239 -11.73 -7.61 3.39
CA LYS A 239 -12.86 -8.52 3.12
C LYS A 239 -13.57 -9.03 4.39
N ILE A 240 -13.51 -8.28 5.48
CA ILE A 240 -14.20 -8.60 6.74
C ILE A 240 -15.68 -8.20 6.63
N ILE A 241 -15.93 -7.04 6.00
CA ILE A 241 -17.29 -6.52 5.79
C ILE A 241 -17.49 -6.20 4.31
N THR A 242 -18.74 -6.14 3.88
CA THR A 242 -19.17 -5.60 2.59
C THR A 242 -20.00 -4.33 2.78
N CYS A 243 -20.15 -3.57 1.71
CA CYS A 243 -20.97 -2.36 1.68
C CYS A 243 -21.87 -2.43 0.46
N ASP A 244 -23.17 -2.44 0.68
CA ASP A 244 -24.14 -2.35 -0.41
C ASP A 244 -24.20 -0.89 -0.88
N THR A 245 -23.88 -0.67 -2.14
CA THR A 245 -23.88 0.66 -2.75
C THR A 245 -25.29 1.25 -2.92
N GLN A 246 -26.33 0.41 -3.01
CA GLN A 246 -27.70 0.88 -3.19
C GLN A 246 -28.28 1.37 -1.87
N SER A 247 -28.27 0.52 -0.84
CA SER A 247 -28.79 0.88 0.49
C SER A 247 -27.80 1.70 1.33
N LYS A 248 -26.52 1.79 0.93
CA LYS A 248 -25.43 2.42 1.69
C LYS A 248 -25.25 1.80 3.10
N THR A 249 -25.59 0.52 3.22
CA THR A 249 -25.43 -0.25 4.47
C THR A 249 -24.13 -1.04 4.47
N TRP A 250 -23.68 -1.38 5.67
CA TRP A 250 -22.48 -2.19 5.93
C TRP A 250 -22.91 -3.48 6.62
N ILE A 251 -22.36 -4.61 6.16
CA ILE A 251 -22.74 -5.96 6.60
C ILE A 251 -21.47 -6.78 6.83
N LEU A 252 -21.45 -7.60 7.89
CA LEU A 252 -20.38 -8.56 8.13
C LEU A 252 -20.42 -9.67 7.06
N ASN A 253 -19.27 -10.06 6.53
CA ASN A 253 -19.23 -11.22 5.63
C ASN A 253 -19.29 -12.50 6.46
N ASP A 254 -20.04 -13.50 6.00
CA ASP A 254 -19.97 -14.86 6.55
C ASP A 254 -18.53 -15.39 6.38
N ILE A 255 -17.82 -15.57 7.49
CA ILE A 255 -16.46 -16.14 7.55
C ILE A 255 -16.55 -17.66 7.59
#